data_AF-A0A9P4PT07-F1
#
_entry.id   AF-A0A9P4PT07-F1
#
_cell.length_a   1.000
_cell.length_b   1.000
_cell.length_c   1.000
_cell.angle_alpha   90.00
_cell.angle_beta   90.00
_cell.angle_gamma   90.00
#
_symmetry.space_group_name_H-M   'P 1'
#
loop_
_entity.id
_entity.type
_entity.pdbx_description
1 polymer ?
#
loop_
_entity_poly.entity_id
_entity_poly.type
_entity_poly.pdbx_seq_one_letter_code
_entity_poly.pdbx_strand_id
1 'polypeptide(L)'
;MAPAEKPILFHYPQSIYSHRVLWYLWLRSISYDESIQPPVMPRPDLASIDVGYRKIPLMAVGKDVYCDSRLIISKLESLYPESTLAPSTPAEAGICKLFENWTIDGGIFANTVKLMPYWLENGLLSNKMFLDDRQKLMGGKRMTAEAMEAGRPDGLQNIQQAFELLEKTFLVDGREWVLGTKEPTLADIDAVWPFEWLIVDKGMRGSLPDEHFGEKRYPRVYGWVRRFMAVVEMKRQSIGRPTRLDGSSMRDRVLNANSASEITSFESNDLLKLQHGEEVEVYPSDYGQMDKSTGALVGLTATEVVIRNKLGIHLHFPRWNFSIVKSGAVDRSPKSITARRKNPKMTLIYHPFSPFSRMVFVLAHELGLADHIALQKVVVCPVPIAGWSDNNPDVAVYNPMAKIPCLVSEDVPHGIYDSRVICEYLSELALVKPKRNARYWQLRTLNATANGIMDAAVLITYEVRIRKERKIYFDEWVEGQKQKIVRALDRFELVAEKGILPDPGHGPATQDEVAVAVATATTAHMGYLGIDWAKGRPNLAEWMKKWEQRSSFVKTLPTTDWKIRSGPKI
;
A
#
# COMPACT_ATOMS: atom_id res chain seq x y z
N MET A 1 18.07 -18.31 33.16
CA MET A 1 19.35 -17.56 33.10
C MET A 1 19.19 -16.48 32.04
N ALA A 2 19.62 -15.25 32.33
CA ALA A 2 19.63 -14.17 31.35
C ALA A 2 20.46 -14.58 30.10
N PRO A 3 20.17 -14.04 28.91
CA PRO A 3 20.94 -14.35 27.71
C PRO A 3 22.42 -13.99 27.91
N ALA A 4 23.30 -14.80 27.31
CA ALA A 4 24.75 -14.57 27.37
C ALA A 4 25.15 -13.24 26.69
N GLU A 5 24.37 -12.80 25.70
CA GLU A 5 24.56 -11.54 24.99
C GLU A 5 23.65 -10.44 25.56
N LYS A 6 24.26 -9.29 25.85
CA LYS A 6 23.53 -8.10 26.30
C LYS A 6 22.74 -7.49 25.11
N PRO A 7 21.49 -7.01 25.30
CA PRO A 7 20.67 -6.48 24.21
C PRO A 7 21.25 -5.20 23.60
N ILE A 8 21.08 -5.02 22.30
CA ILE A 8 21.37 -3.79 21.56
C ILE A 8 20.04 -3.19 21.09
N LEU A 9 19.72 -1.99 21.56
CA LEU A 9 18.53 -1.26 21.15
C LEU A 9 18.86 -0.31 19.99
N PHE A 10 18.19 -0.50 18.85
CA PHE A 10 18.22 0.42 17.71
C PHE A 10 17.11 1.44 17.87
N HIS A 11 17.46 2.67 18.25
CA HIS A 11 16.46 3.69 18.56
C HIS A 11 16.92 5.10 18.22
N TYR A 12 16.02 6.07 18.37
CA TYR A 12 16.39 7.47 18.48
C TYR A 12 15.58 8.13 19.61
N PRO A 13 16.15 9.11 20.34
CA PRO A 13 15.55 9.61 21.57
C PRO A 13 14.12 10.16 21.44
N GLN A 14 13.76 10.72 20.28
CA GLN A 14 12.42 11.29 20.03
C GLN A 14 11.38 10.26 19.57
N SER A 15 11.74 8.98 19.44
CA SER A 15 10.81 7.93 19.04
C SER A 15 9.95 7.49 20.23
N ILE A 16 8.68 7.86 20.21
CA ILE A 16 7.75 7.46 21.29
C ILE A 16 7.51 5.95 21.36
N TYR A 17 7.62 5.22 20.23
CA TYR A 17 7.61 3.75 20.25
C TYR A 17 8.86 3.18 20.93
N SER A 18 10.00 3.90 20.86
CA SER A 18 11.23 3.50 21.56
C SER A 18 11.12 3.75 23.05
N HIS A 19 10.40 4.79 23.48
CA HIS A 19 10.14 5.06 24.90
C HIS A 19 9.49 3.86 25.59
N ARG A 20 8.49 3.20 24.97
CA ARG A 20 7.88 1.99 25.52
C ARG A 20 8.91 0.92 25.91
N VAL A 21 9.83 0.62 24.99
CA VAL A 21 10.88 -0.39 25.21
C VAL A 21 11.90 0.10 26.23
N LEU A 22 12.30 1.37 26.17
CA LEU A 22 13.23 1.98 27.13
C LEU A 22 12.68 1.95 28.56
N TRP A 23 11.43 2.36 28.75
CA TRP A 23 10.76 2.34 30.05
C TRP A 23 10.68 0.92 30.60
N TYR A 24 10.32 -0.04 29.75
CA TYR A 24 10.32 -1.44 30.14
C TYR A 24 11.70 -1.90 30.61
N LEU A 25 12.77 -1.63 29.84
CA LEU A 25 14.15 -1.99 30.21
C LEU A 25 14.57 -1.35 31.54
N TRP A 26 14.25 -0.07 31.76
CA TRP A 26 14.62 0.63 32.98
C TRP A 26 13.85 0.12 34.19
N LEU A 27 12.52 -0.04 34.07
CA LEU A 27 11.66 -0.55 35.14
C LEU A 27 12.04 -1.98 35.55
N ARG A 28 12.46 -2.81 34.58
CA ARG A 28 12.99 -4.16 34.80
C ARG A 28 14.47 -4.21 35.20
N SER A 29 15.16 -3.07 35.19
CA SER A 29 16.61 -3.00 35.43
C SER A 29 17.43 -3.91 34.50
N ILE A 30 17.01 -4.05 33.23
CA ILE A 30 17.72 -4.80 32.19
C ILE A 30 18.75 -3.92 31.47
N SER A 31 20.02 -4.17 31.72
CA SER A 31 21.12 -3.44 31.07
C SER A 31 21.13 -3.69 29.56
N TYR A 32 21.33 -2.64 28.77
CA TYR A 32 21.36 -2.70 27.30
C TYR A 32 22.47 -1.79 26.75
N ASP A 33 22.81 -1.99 25.49
CA ASP A 33 23.63 -1.08 24.68
C ASP A 33 22.78 -0.45 23.59
N GLU A 34 23.20 0.67 23.03
CA GLU A 34 22.41 1.39 22.04
C GLU A 34 23.15 1.60 20.72
N SER A 35 22.40 1.53 19.63
CA SER A 35 22.82 2.00 18.31
C SER A 35 21.83 3.08 17.87
N ILE A 36 22.27 4.34 17.89
CA ILE A 36 21.39 5.48 17.58
C ILE A 36 21.18 5.58 16.09
N GLN A 37 19.91 5.51 15.68
CA GLN A 37 19.52 5.53 14.28
C GLN A 37 19.00 6.91 13.86
N PRO A 38 19.15 7.32 12.58
CA PRO A 38 18.55 8.56 12.09
C PRO A 38 17.01 8.56 12.20
N PRO A 39 16.30 9.67 12.46
CA PRO A 39 14.83 9.68 12.53
C PRO A 39 14.12 9.48 11.18
N VAL A 40 14.89 9.51 10.08
CA VAL A 40 14.48 9.37 8.67
C VAL A 40 15.36 8.34 7.95
N MET A 41 14.96 7.87 6.77
CA MET A 41 15.85 7.03 5.94
C MET A 41 16.93 7.86 5.23
N PRO A 42 18.11 7.27 4.89
CA PRO A 42 18.50 5.87 5.11
C PRO A 42 19.00 5.57 6.53
N ARG A 43 18.99 4.28 6.91
CA ARG A 43 19.54 3.74 8.17
C ARG A 43 20.72 2.79 7.86
N PRO A 44 21.95 3.31 7.70
CA PRO A 44 23.08 2.53 7.20
C PRO A 44 23.46 1.36 8.11
N ASP A 45 23.35 1.53 9.43
CA ASP A 45 23.66 0.49 10.41
C ASP A 45 22.78 -0.74 10.23
N LEU A 46 21.46 -0.56 10.18
CA LEU A 46 20.50 -1.64 9.92
C LEU A 46 20.67 -2.25 8.52
N ALA A 47 20.92 -1.42 7.51
CA ALA A 47 21.20 -1.91 6.15
C ALA A 47 22.47 -2.76 6.11
N SER A 48 23.47 -2.45 6.94
CA SER A 48 24.70 -3.22 7.00
C SER A 48 24.42 -4.66 7.43
N ILE A 49 23.54 -4.88 8.40
CA ILE A 49 23.14 -6.21 8.88
C ILE A 49 21.96 -6.80 8.08
N ASP A 50 21.71 -6.29 6.87
CA ASP A 50 20.68 -6.77 5.93
C ASP A 50 19.26 -6.78 6.53
N VAL A 51 18.94 -5.73 7.30
CA VAL A 51 17.60 -5.48 7.83
C VAL A 51 16.91 -4.44 6.95
N GLY A 52 15.89 -4.87 6.21
CA GLY A 52 15.07 -3.99 5.38
C GLY A 52 13.91 -3.33 6.14
N TYR A 53 13.54 -3.83 7.32
CA TYR A 53 12.48 -3.25 8.14
C TYR A 53 12.86 -1.85 8.64
N ARG A 54 12.04 -0.86 8.29
CA ARG A 54 12.38 0.56 8.48
C ARG A 54 11.88 1.22 9.77
N LYS A 55 10.89 0.64 10.45
CA LYS A 55 10.31 1.24 11.68
C LYS A 55 11.30 1.04 12.84
N ILE A 56 11.19 1.88 13.85
CA ILE A 56 12.04 1.88 15.04
C ILE A 56 11.12 1.91 16.26
N PRO A 57 11.41 1.18 17.35
CA PRO A 57 12.67 0.48 17.65
C PRO A 57 12.81 -0.91 17.04
N LEU A 58 14.06 -1.40 17.00
CA LEU A 58 14.43 -2.81 16.90
C LEU A 58 15.33 -3.17 18.08
N MET A 59 15.41 -4.45 18.43
CA MET A 59 16.35 -4.95 19.43
C MET A 59 17.10 -6.16 18.88
N ALA A 60 18.43 -6.20 19.01
CA ALA A 60 19.22 -7.41 18.77
C ALA A 60 19.67 -8.04 20.09
N VAL A 61 19.63 -9.37 20.15
CA VAL A 61 20.28 -10.18 21.19
C VAL A 61 21.05 -11.26 20.45
N GLY A 62 22.37 -11.11 20.38
CA GLY A 62 23.19 -11.94 19.49
C GLY A 62 22.78 -11.81 18.02
N LYS A 63 22.43 -12.93 17.38
CA LYS A 63 21.99 -13.00 15.98
C LYS A 63 20.48 -12.87 15.78
N ASP A 64 19.71 -12.72 16.85
CA ASP A 64 18.26 -12.55 16.79
C ASP A 64 17.90 -11.07 16.86
N VAL A 65 17.30 -10.55 15.79
CA VAL A 65 16.84 -9.17 15.67
C VAL A 65 15.31 -9.14 15.71
N TYR A 66 14.78 -8.56 16.78
CA TYR A 66 13.35 -8.43 17.04
C TYR A 66 12.81 -7.11 16.52
N CYS A 67 11.88 -7.19 15.57
CA CYS A 67 11.19 -6.06 14.98
C CYS A 67 9.82 -5.87 15.64
N ASP A 68 9.38 -4.61 15.81
CA ASP A 68 8.17 -4.20 16.53
C ASP A 68 8.31 -4.20 18.06
N SER A 69 8.00 -3.05 18.68
CA SER A 69 8.07 -2.86 20.14
C SER A 69 7.27 -3.89 20.95
N ARG A 70 6.14 -4.40 20.42
CA ARG A 70 5.31 -5.41 21.10
C ARG A 70 6.04 -6.74 21.21
N LEU A 71 6.67 -7.16 20.10
CA LEU A 71 7.47 -8.38 20.07
C LEU A 71 8.72 -8.22 20.93
N ILE A 72 9.38 -7.06 20.89
CA ILE A 72 10.55 -6.77 21.73
C ILE A 72 10.21 -6.96 23.21
N ILE A 73 9.12 -6.35 23.70
CA ILE A 73 8.71 -6.47 25.11
C ILE A 73 8.35 -7.93 25.46
N SER A 74 7.57 -8.61 24.61
CA SER A 74 7.24 -10.04 24.79
C SER A 74 8.48 -10.94 24.87
N LYS A 75 9.50 -10.65 24.06
CA LYS A 75 10.77 -11.39 24.08
C LYS A 75 11.61 -11.06 25.31
N LEU A 76 11.60 -9.82 25.77
CA LEU A 76 12.26 -9.47 27.02
C LEU A 76 11.62 -10.17 28.23
N GLU A 77 10.30 -10.33 28.27
CA GLU A 77 9.60 -11.16 29.28
C GLU A 77 10.11 -12.61 29.27
N SER A 78 10.36 -13.18 28.08
CA SER A 78 10.84 -14.55 27.93
C SER A 78 12.33 -14.71 28.25
N LEU A 79 13.17 -13.77 27.80
CA LEU A 79 14.63 -13.80 27.94
C LEU A 79 15.09 -13.42 29.35
N TYR A 80 14.34 -12.57 30.03
CA TYR A 80 14.58 -12.15 31.40
C TYR A 80 13.36 -12.58 32.24
N PRO A 81 13.30 -13.86 32.66
CA PRO A 81 12.22 -14.34 33.52
C PRO A 81 12.20 -13.58 34.86
N GLU A 82 11.13 -13.71 35.63
CA GLU A 82 10.89 -12.96 36.88
C GLU A 82 10.59 -11.47 36.65
N SER A 83 9.55 -11.22 35.86
CA SER A 83 9.06 -9.86 35.63
C SER A 83 8.17 -9.37 36.76
N THR A 84 8.55 -8.24 37.35
CA THR A 84 7.69 -7.47 38.24
C THR A 84 6.61 -6.69 37.49
N LEU A 85 6.73 -6.57 36.16
CA LEU A 85 5.78 -5.83 35.32
C LEU A 85 4.72 -6.73 34.69
N ALA A 86 4.94 -8.04 34.68
CA ALA A 86 4.03 -9.00 34.07
C ALA A 86 2.69 -9.03 34.80
N PRO A 87 1.58 -9.20 34.06
CA PRO A 87 0.27 -9.42 34.67
C PRO A 87 0.27 -10.69 35.52
N SER A 88 -0.35 -10.62 36.70
CA SER A 88 -0.43 -11.75 37.64
C SER A 88 -1.67 -12.61 37.42
N THR A 89 -2.68 -12.10 36.72
CA THR A 89 -3.92 -12.84 36.41
C THR A 89 -4.26 -12.80 34.91
N PRO A 90 -5.04 -13.77 34.41
CA PRO A 90 -5.52 -13.75 33.02
C PRO A 90 -6.33 -12.49 32.67
N ALA A 91 -7.08 -11.94 33.63
CA ALA A 91 -7.86 -10.72 33.42
C ALA A 91 -6.93 -9.50 33.23
N GLU A 92 -5.90 -9.38 34.06
CA GLU A 92 -4.86 -8.35 33.91
C GLU A 92 -4.12 -8.49 32.58
N ALA A 93 -3.79 -9.72 32.18
CA ALA A 93 -3.16 -9.98 30.88
C ALA A 93 -4.06 -9.55 29.71
N GLY A 94 -5.37 -9.78 29.83
CA GLY A 94 -6.36 -9.27 28.89
C GLY A 94 -6.38 -7.75 28.82
N ILE A 95 -6.33 -7.06 29.96
CA ILE A 95 -6.28 -5.59 30.03
C ILE A 95 -4.99 -5.05 29.38
N CYS A 96 -3.83 -5.63 29.68
CA CYS A 96 -2.56 -5.25 29.02
C CYS A 96 -2.71 -5.33 27.50
N LYS A 97 -3.24 -6.45 26.99
CA LYS A 97 -3.40 -6.64 25.55
C LYS A 97 -4.41 -5.68 24.93
N LEU A 98 -5.49 -5.36 25.65
CA LEU A 98 -6.47 -4.36 25.21
C LEU A 98 -5.84 -2.97 25.16
N PHE A 99 -5.04 -2.56 26.14
CA PHE A 99 -4.34 -1.28 26.09
C PHE A 99 -3.27 -1.22 25.00
N GLU A 100 -2.48 -2.27 24.82
CA GLU A 100 -1.51 -2.38 23.73
C GLU A 100 -2.20 -2.19 22.37
N ASN A 101 -3.29 -2.93 22.14
CA ASN A 101 -4.04 -2.82 20.89
C ASN A 101 -4.75 -1.47 20.77
N TRP A 102 -5.36 -0.96 21.83
CA TRP A 102 -6.11 0.30 21.81
C TRP A 102 -5.22 1.49 21.51
N THR A 103 -4.02 1.55 22.12
CA THR A 103 -3.12 2.68 21.91
C THR A 103 -2.45 2.66 20.54
N ILE A 104 -2.04 1.48 20.06
CA ILE A 104 -1.30 1.32 18.80
C ILE A 104 -2.25 1.23 17.60
N ASP A 105 -3.18 0.28 17.63
CA ASP A 105 -4.03 -0.09 16.49
C ASP A 105 -5.43 0.54 16.60
N GLY A 106 -5.93 0.78 17.82
CA GLY A 106 -7.27 1.32 18.12
C GLY A 106 -7.42 2.82 17.86
N GLY A 107 -6.39 3.46 17.32
CA GLY A 107 -6.45 4.82 16.79
C GLY A 107 -6.03 5.93 17.77
N ILE A 108 -5.67 5.63 19.03
CA ILE A 108 -5.19 6.67 19.96
C ILE A 108 -3.90 7.30 19.43
N PHE A 109 -2.88 6.51 19.09
CA PHE A 109 -1.65 7.03 18.50
C PHE A 109 -1.92 7.85 17.24
N ALA A 110 -2.71 7.32 16.31
CA ALA A 110 -3.04 8.01 15.06
C ALA A 110 -3.77 9.35 15.30
N ASN A 111 -4.64 9.43 16.30
CA ASN A 111 -5.31 10.67 16.68
C ASN A 111 -4.39 11.63 17.45
N THR A 112 -3.47 11.12 18.27
CA THR A 112 -2.41 11.94 18.89
C THR A 112 -1.51 12.58 17.84
N VAL A 113 -1.17 11.84 16.77
CA VAL A 113 -0.41 12.38 15.63
C VAL A 113 -1.11 13.60 15.02
N LYS A 114 -2.45 13.57 14.87
CA LYS A 114 -3.24 14.72 14.37
C LYS A 114 -3.11 15.97 15.25
N LEU A 115 -2.68 15.82 16.50
CA LEU A 115 -2.49 16.92 17.44
C LEU A 115 -1.07 17.49 17.46
N MET A 116 -0.15 16.93 16.67
CA MET A 116 1.21 17.47 16.56
C MET A 116 1.15 18.94 16.13
N PRO A 117 1.89 19.84 16.80
CA PRO A 117 1.75 21.26 16.60
C PRO A 117 2.46 21.68 15.31
N TYR A 118 1.67 22.04 14.29
CA TYR A 118 2.18 22.45 12.98
C TYR A 118 2.66 23.91 12.95
N TRP A 119 2.40 24.67 14.01
CA TRP A 119 2.75 26.08 14.17
C TRP A 119 4.10 26.32 14.86
N LEU A 120 4.79 25.27 15.34
CA LEU A 120 6.11 25.43 15.96
C LEU A 120 7.21 25.56 14.88
N GLU A 121 7.90 26.70 14.85
CA GLU A 121 8.97 26.98 13.88
C GLU A 121 10.10 25.95 13.90
N ASN A 122 10.44 25.40 15.07
CA ASN A 122 11.46 24.37 15.26
C ASN A 122 10.87 22.98 15.60
N GLY A 123 9.62 22.74 15.23
CA GLY A 123 8.93 21.46 15.45
C GLY A 123 9.28 20.37 14.43
N LEU A 124 8.83 19.14 14.68
CA LEU A 124 9.02 18.03 13.73
C LEU A 124 8.35 18.30 12.37
N LEU A 125 7.24 19.04 12.37
CA LEU A 125 6.47 19.35 11.16
C LEU A 125 7.02 20.52 10.35
N SER A 126 7.99 21.29 10.88
CA SER A 126 8.73 22.28 10.07
C SER A 126 9.94 21.66 9.35
N ASN A 127 10.36 20.46 9.76
CA ASN A 127 11.48 19.75 9.15
C ASN A 127 11.07 19.08 7.82
N LYS A 128 11.53 19.64 6.70
CA LYS A 128 11.23 19.12 5.35
C LYS A 128 11.66 17.66 5.15
N MET A 129 12.86 17.27 5.60
CA MET A 129 13.35 15.90 5.45
C MET A 129 12.48 14.91 6.20
N PHE A 130 12.04 15.29 7.41
CA PHE A 130 11.11 14.50 8.20
C PHE A 130 9.77 14.31 7.48
N LEU A 131 9.19 15.40 6.96
CA LEU A 131 7.92 15.33 6.23
C LEU A 131 8.02 14.51 4.95
N ASP A 132 9.11 14.64 4.19
CA ASP A 132 9.36 13.85 2.97
C ASP A 132 9.45 12.35 3.30
N ASP A 133 10.17 12.01 4.37
CA ASP A 133 10.28 10.63 4.85
C ASP A 133 8.94 10.08 5.35
N ARG A 134 8.21 10.84 6.17
CA ARG A 134 6.89 10.42 6.68
C ARG A 134 5.86 10.29 5.57
N GLN A 135 5.94 11.13 4.54
CA GLN A 135 5.11 10.98 3.36
C GLN A 135 5.34 9.64 2.67
N LYS A 136 6.60 9.21 2.49
CA LYS A 136 6.92 7.90 1.93
C LYS A 136 6.45 6.77 2.86
N LEU A 137 6.71 6.89 4.16
CA LEU A 137 6.29 5.93 5.19
C LEU A 137 4.77 5.69 5.16
N MET A 138 3.97 6.75 4.96
CA MET A 138 2.50 6.71 4.98
C MET A 138 1.85 6.50 3.59
N GLY A 139 2.58 5.99 2.59
CA GLY A 139 1.99 5.71 1.27
C GLY A 139 1.64 6.95 0.44
N GLY A 140 2.35 8.06 0.70
CA GLY A 140 2.32 9.28 -0.10
C GLY A 140 1.40 10.39 0.42
N LYS A 141 0.83 10.27 1.63
CA LYS A 141 0.11 11.37 2.31
C LYS A 141 1.10 12.24 3.08
N ARG A 142 1.07 13.56 2.87
CA ARG A 142 1.96 14.51 3.56
C ARG A 142 1.23 15.17 4.73
N MET A 143 1.93 15.36 5.85
CA MET A 143 1.42 16.10 7.02
C MET A 143 1.60 17.61 6.81
N THR A 144 0.85 18.22 5.89
CA THR A 144 0.90 19.68 5.69
C THR A 144 0.16 20.39 6.82
N ALA A 145 0.46 21.67 7.07
CA ALA A 145 -0.22 22.46 8.09
C ALA A 145 -1.75 22.43 7.92
N GLU A 146 -2.23 22.54 6.68
CA GLU A 146 -3.66 22.49 6.34
C GLU A 146 -4.27 21.12 6.64
N ALA A 147 -3.56 20.04 6.33
CA ALA A 147 -4.02 18.67 6.61
C ALA A 147 -4.04 18.37 8.12
N MET A 148 -3.06 18.89 8.86
CA MET A 148 -3.01 18.78 10.31
C MET A 148 -4.16 19.56 10.95
N GLU A 149 -4.38 20.80 10.51
CA GLU A 149 -5.47 21.64 11.01
C GLU A 149 -6.84 21.02 10.73
N ALA A 150 -7.06 20.53 9.51
CA ALA A 150 -8.31 19.87 9.14
C ALA A 150 -8.58 18.59 9.96
N GLY A 151 -7.53 17.86 10.36
CA GLY A 151 -7.65 16.64 11.17
C GLY A 151 -7.73 16.89 12.68
N ARG A 152 -7.38 18.09 13.14
CA ARG A 152 -7.24 18.42 14.55
C ARG A 152 -8.56 18.28 15.34
N PRO A 153 -9.75 18.70 14.85
CA PRO A 153 -11.01 18.51 15.58
C PRO A 153 -11.29 17.04 15.92
N ASP A 154 -11.15 16.14 14.95
CA ASP A 154 -11.30 14.69 15.19
C ASP A 154 -10.27 14.18 16.21
N GLY A 155 -9.01 14.63 16.07
CA GLY A 155 -7.95 14.28 17.01
C GLY A 155 -8.33 14.66 18.44
N LEU A 156 -8.79 15.91 18.65
CA LEU A 156 -9.16 16.42 19.97
C LEU A 156 -10.34 15.64 20.54
N GLN A 157 -11.40 15.41 19.75
CA GLN A 157 -12.58 14.67 20.22
C GLN A 157 -12.24 13.22 20.62
N ASN A 158 -11.38 12.53 19.87
CA ASN A 158 -10.98 11.17 20.19
C ASN A 158 -10.07 11.11 21.43
N ILE A 159 -9.11 12.03 21.52
CA ILE A 159 -8.23 12.11 22.70
C ILE A 159 -9.02 12.54 23.94
N GLN A 160 -10.03 13.40 23.83
CA GLN A 160 -10.89 13.75 24.95
C GLN A 160 -11.62 12.51 25.49
N GLN A 161 -12.15 11.64 24.63
CA GLN A 161 -12.77 10.38 25.06
C GLN A 161 -11.76 9.46 25.76
N ALA A 162 -10.51 9.43 25.31
CA ALA A 162 -9.44 8.68 25.98
C ALA A 162 -9.14 9.24 27.38
N PHE A 163 -9.05 10.57 27.54
CA PHE A 163 -8.92 11.20 28.85
C PHE A 163 -10.11 10.88 29.76
N GLU A 164 -11.33 10.97 29.24
CA GLU A 164 -12.56 10.64 29.98
C GLU A 164 -12.58 9.17 30.44
N LEU A 165 -12.17 8.23 29.58
CA LEU A 165 -12.06 6.82 29.93
C LEU A 165 -11.09 6.60 31.10
N LEU A 166 -9.88 7.16 31.02
CA LEU A 166 -8.88 6.97 32.08
C LEU A 166 -9.29 7.70 33.36
N GLU A 167 -9.78 8.93 33.28
CA GLU A 167 -10.16 9.75 34.43
C GLU A 167 -11.39 9.19 35.18
N LYS A 168 -12.43 8.79 34.45
CA LYS A 168 -13.73 8.44 35.02
C LYS A 168 -14.00 6.95 35.14
N THR A 169 -13.17 6.10 34.54
CA THR A 169 -13.34 4.64 34.61
C THR A 169 -12.17 3.97 35.30
N PHE A 170 -10.95 4.11 34.78
CA PHE A 170 -9.80 3.37 35.31
C PHE A 170 -9.26 3.96 36.62
N LEU A 171 -9.15 5.29 36.72
CA LEU A 171 -8.51 5.95 37.86
C LEU A 171 -9.51 6.49 38.88
N VAL A 172 -10.82 6.33 38.65
CA VAL A 172 -11.89 7.02 39.41
C VAL A 172 -11.86 6.73 40.91
N ASP A 173 -11.44 5.53 41.30
CA ASP A 173 -11.34 5.05 42.69
C ASP A 173 -10.06 5.51 43.41
N GLY A 174 -9.23 6.33 42.75
CA GLY A 174 -8.03 6.90 43.35
C GLY A 174 -6.81 5.97 43.32
N ARG A 175 -6.89 4.83 42.61
CA ARG A 175 -5.73 3.95 42.41
C ARG A 175 -4.56 4.70 41.75
N GLU A 176 -3.34 4.29 42.08
CA GLU A 176 -2.14 4.94 41.55
C GLU A 176 -1.80 4.50 40.13
N TRP A 177 -2.01 3.22 39.82
CA TRP A 177 -1.70 2.53 38.56
C TRP A 177 -2.95 1.89 37.97
N VAL A 178 -3.00 1.67 36.64
CA VAL A 178 -4.25 1.30 35.95
C VAL A 178 -4.85 -0.03 36.44
N LEU A 179 -4.01 -0.99 36.83
CA LEU A 179 -4.42 -2.28 37.40
C LEU A 179 -4.64 -2.25 38.92
N GLY A 180 -4.40 -1.13 39.60
CA GLY A 180 -4.54 -1.02 41.05
C GLY A 180 -3.44 -1.74 41.85
N THR A 181 -2.31 -2.03 41.22
CA THR A 181 -1.11 -2.62 41.84
C THR A 181 -0.36 -1.60 42.71
N LYS A 182 0.68 -2.04 43.44
CA LYS A 182 1.55 -1.13 44.23
C LYS A 182 2.62 -0.44 43.38
N GLU A 183 3.07 -1.11 42.33
CA GLU A 183 4.07 -0.63 41.37
C GLU A 183 3.47 -0.59 39.96
N PRO A 184 3.99 0.24 39.03
CA PRO A 184 3.50 0.26 37.66
C PRO A 184 3.75 -1.09 37.00
N THR A 185 2.86 -1.45 36.06
CA THR A 185 2.92 -2.71 35.32
C THR A 185 3.09 -2.47 33.82
N LEU A 186 3.16 -3.54 33.04
CA LEU A 186 3.12 -3.44 31.59
C LEU A 186 1.85 -2.73 31.08
N ALA A 187 0.72 -2.87 31.76
CA ALA A 187 -0.51 -2.16 31.42
C ALA A 187 -0.33 -0.63 31.45
N ASP A 188 0.44 -0.12 32.40
CA ASP A 188 0.73 1.31 32.49
C ASP A 188 1.61 1.76 31.32
N ILE A 189 2.66 1.00 30.97
CA ILE A 189 3.50 1.28 29.79
C ILE A 189 2.65 1.33 28.51
N ASP A 190 1.77 0.33 28.34
CA ASP A 190 0.94 0.19 27.14
C ASP A 190 -0.14 1.27 27.04
N ALA A 191 -0.64 1.80 28.16
CA ALA A 191 -1.65 2.84 28.18
C ALA A 191 -1.07 4.26 28.12
N VAL A 192 0.04 4.54 28.82
CA VAL A 192 0.46 5.91 29.19
C VAL A 192 1.13 6.68 28.06
N TRP A 193 1.83 6.00 27.15
CA TRP A 193 2.74 6.64 26.21
C TRP A 193 2.14 7.73 25.30
N PRO A 194 0.87 7.67 24.81
CA PRO A 194 0.31 8.76 24.02
C PRO A 194 -0.05 9.97 24.89
N PHE A 195 -0.40 9.75 26.17
CA PHE A 195 -0.71 10.80 27.14
C PHE A 195 0.57 11.49 27.62
N GLU A 196 1.61 10.72 27.91
CA GLU A 196 2.95 11.22 28.20
C GLU A 196 3.43 12.11 27.05
N TRP A 197 3.31 11.64 25.80
CA TRP A 197 3.71 12.41 24.63
C TRP A 197 2.97 13.75 24.55
N LEU A 198 1.66 13.78 24.82
CA LEU A 198 0.87 15.01 24.78
C LEU A 198 1.13 15.97 25.96
N ILE A 199 1.38 15.44 27.15
CA ILE A 199 1.42 16.21 28.40
C ILE A 199 2.84 16.66 28.74
N VAL A 200 3.83 15.80 28.50
CA VAL A 200 5.20 15.95 29.00
C VAL A 200 6.18 16.37 27.90
N ASP A 201 6.02 15.85 26.67
CA ASP A 201 6.95 16.14 25.58
C ASP A 201 6.90 17.62 25.17
N LYS A 202 8.07 18.27 25.18
CA LYS A 202 8.20 19.70 24.85
C LYS A 202 7.79 20.02 23.42
N GLY A 203 7.94 19.06 22.50
CA GLY A 203 7.54 19.14 21.10
C GLY A 203 6.04 19.04 20.87
N MET A 204 5.25 18.70 21.90
CA MET A 204 3.78 18.69 21.88
C MET A 204 3.17 19.83 22.70
N ARG A 205 3.99 20.79 23.17
CA ARG A 205 3.49 21.92 23.94
C ARG A 205 2.47 22.73 23.14
N GLY A 206 1.31 22.98 23.75
CA GLY A 206 0.18 23.68 23.11
C GLY A 206 -0.70 22.78 22.25
N SER A 207 -0.41 21.48 22.14
CA SER A 207 -1.25 20.53 21.38
C SER A 207 -2.62 20.31 22.01
N LEU A 208 -2.78 20.52 23.32
CA LEU A 208 -4.04 20.37 24.04
C LEU A 208 -4.58 21.72 24.50
N PRO A 209 -5.82 22.10 24.14
CA PRO A 209 -6.47 23.29 24.68
C PRO A 209 -6.77 23.14 26.18
N ASP A 210 -6.26 24.05 27.01
CA ASP A 210 -6.40 24.00 28.48
C ASP A 210 -7.86 23.98 28.96
N GLU A 211 -8.77 24.63 28.24
CA GLU A 211 -10.20 24.66 28.58
C GLU A 211 -10.86 23.27 28.52
N HIS A 212 -10.34 22.39 27.66
CA HIS A 212 -10.88 21.06 27.43
C HIS A 212 -10.07 19.95 28.09
N PHE A 213 -8.77 20.18 28.29
CA PHE A 213 -7.80 19.17 28.75
C PHE A 213 -7.08 19.55 30.03
N GLY A 214 -7.32 20.73 30.60
CA GLY A 214 -6.58 21.21 31.76
C GLY A 214 -6.63 20.27 32.97
N GLU A 215 -5.58 20.32 33.78
CA GLU A 215 -5.41 19.48 34.97
C GLU A 215 -6.57 19.58 35.97
N LYS A 216 -7.26 20.72 36.03
CA LYS A 216 -8.47 20.87 36.86
C LYS A 216 -9.59 19.90 36.45
N ARG A 217 -9.67 19.54 35.17
CA ARG A 217 -10.68 18.62 34.63
C ARG A 217 -10.24 17.17 34.68
N TYR A 218 -8.95 16.89 34.45
CA TYR A 218 -8.39 15.53 34.44
C TYR A 218 -7.26 15.34 35.46
N PRO A 219 -7.48 15.65 36.76
CA PRO A 219 -6.40 15.64 37.75
C PRO A 219 -5.76 14.25 37.92
N ARG A 220 -6.53 13.17 37.74
CA ARG A 220 -6.02 11.81 37.94
C ARG A 220 -5.15 11.36 36.78
N VAL A 221 -5.53 11.68 35.53
CA VAL A 221 -4.70 11.39 34.35
C VAL A 221 -3.36 12.11 34.44
N TYR A 222 -3.36 13.42 34.72
CA TYR A 222 -2.11 14.20 34.88
C TYR A 222 -1.27 13.71 36.07
N GLY A 223 -1.92 13.32 37.16
CA GLY A 223 -1.25 12.71 38.32
C GLY A 223 -0.58 11.38 37.95
N TRP A 224 -1.30 10.49 37.26
CA TRP A 224 -0.80 9.18 36.83
C TRP A 224 0.39 9.30 35.88
N VAL A 225 0.31 10.14 34.83
CA VAL A 225 1.42 10.36 33.89
C VAL A 225 2.67 10.86 34.61
N ARG A 226 2.54 11.85 35.51
CA ARG A 226 3.68 12.38 36.27
C ARG A 226 4.28 11.35 37.23
N ARG A 227 3.43 10.59 37.93
CA ARG A 227 3.89 9.50 38.81
C ARG A 227 4.65 8.44 38.01
N PHE A 228 4.10 7.99 36.88
CA PHE A 228 4.75 7.03 36.00
C PHE A 228 6.14 7.52 35.58
N MET A 229 6.23 8.77 35.08
CA MET A 229 7.50 9.32 34.64
C MET A 229 8.51 9.52 35.77
N ALA A 230 8.07 9.83 36.99
CA ALA A 230 8.95 9.91 38.15
C ALA A 230 9.59 8.56 38.49
N VAL A 231 8.81 7.47 38.45
CA VAL A 231 9.32 6.10 38.69
C VAL A 231 10.27 5.67 37.57
N VAL A 232 9.90 5.93 36.32
CA VAL A 232 10.73 5.65 35.14
C VAL A 232 12.08 6.36 35.22
N GLU A 233 12.10 7.65 35.56
CA GLU A 233 13.34 8.43 35.67
C GLU A 233 14.22 7.93 36.82
N MET A 234 13.63 7.62 37.97
CA MET A 234 14.35 7.03 39.11
C MET A 234 15.04 5.71 38.71
N LYS A 235 14.31 4.83 38.01
CA LYS A 235 14.84 3.55 37.54
C LYS A 235 15.91 3.73 36.46
N ARG A 236 15.73 4.67 35.54
CA ARG A 236 16.72 5.02 34.51
C ARG A 236 18.05 5.47 35.11
N GLN A 237 18.02 6.23 36.20
CA GLN A 237 19.25 6.67 36.88
C GLN A 237 19.96 5.51 37.59
N SER A 238 19.24 4.48 38.00
CA SER A 238 19.80 3.34 38.75
C SER A 238 20.53 2.30 37.89
N ILE A 239 20.20 2.16 36.59
CA ILE A 239 20.68 1.08 35.72
C ILE A 239 22.04 1.35 35.03
N GLY A 240 22.60 2.55 35.22
CA GLY A 240 23.80 2.99 34.52
C GLY A 240 23.54 3.39 33.06
N ARG A 241 24.47 4.14 32.44
CA ARG A 241 24.32 4.57 31.04
C ARG A 241 24.62 3.42 30.08
N PRO A 242 23.82 3.22 29.01
CA PRO A 242 24.12 2.23 27.99
C PRO A 242 25.40 2.59 27.23
N THR A 243 26.17 1.59 26.78
CA THR A 243 27.27 1.85 25.86
C THR A 243 26.69 2.14 24.48
N ARG A 244 27.13 3.24 23.85
CA ARG A 244 26.76 3.56 22.47
C ARG A 244 27.71 2.88 21.51
N LEU A 245 27.16 2.07 20.62
CA LEU A 245 27.90 1.38 19.57
C LEU A 245 27.84 2.20 18.27
N ASP A 246 28.99 2.37 17.61
CA ASP A 246 29.03 2.82 16.21
C ASP A 246 28.64 1.69 15.25
N GLY A 247 28.45 2.02 13.98
CA GLY A 247 27.98 1.06 12.96
C GLY A 247 28.89 -0.16 12.80
N SER A 248 30.21 0.01 12.89
CA SER A 248 31.18 -1.09 12.82
C SER A 248 31.11 -2.00 14.05
N SER A 249 31.19 -1.42 15.24
CA SER A 249 31.16 -2.14 16.52
C SER A 249 29.84 -2.89 16.72
N MET A 250 28.72 -2.26 16.31
CA MET A 250 27.41 -2.90 16.31
C MET A 250 27.38 -4.08 15.34
N ARG A 251 27.80 -3.87 14.08
CA ARG A 251 27.81 -4.91 13.04
C ARG A 251 28.63 -6.11 13.49
N ASP A 252 29.86 -5.89 13.95
CA ASP A 252 30.77 -6.94 14.36
C ASP A 252 30.19 -7.74 15.52
N ARG A 253 29.58 -7.06 16.50
CA ARG A 253 28.94 -7.72 17.63
C ARG A 253 27.76 -8.61 17.20
N VAL A 254 26.91 -8.15 16.29
CA VAL A 254 25.77 -8.95 15.80
C VAL A 254 26.27 -10.14 14.97
N LEU A 255 27.23 -9.94 14.07
CA LEU A 255 27.69 -10.99 13.15
C LEU A 255 28.56 -12.06 13.83
N ASN A 256 29.35 -11.66 14.83
CA ASN A 256 30.26 -12.56 15.55
C ASN A 256 29.61 -13.24 16.76
N ALA A 257 28.37 -12.87 17.13
CA ALA A 257 27.65 -13.53 18.20
C ALA A 257 27.41 -15.02 17.89
N ASN A 258 27.53 -15.85 18.93
CA ASN A 258 27.18 -17.26 18.82
C ASN A 258 25.66 -17.39 18.65
N SER A 259 25.22 -18.09 17.60
CA SER A 259 23.81 -18.46 17.47
C SER A 259 23.51 -19.58 18.46
N ALA A 260 22.51 -19.41 19.32
CA ALA A 260 21.83 -20.58 19.86
C ALA A 260 21.28 -21.38 18.67
N SER A 261 21.26 -22.72 18.77
CA SER A 261 20.82 -23.62 17.70
C SER A 261 19.51 -23.16 17.04
N GLU A 262 19.34 -23.45 15.75
CA GLU A 262 18.13 -23.14 14.95
C GLU A 262 16.88 -23.89 15.46
N ILE A 263 16.44 -23.60 16.67
CA ILE A 263 15.15 -24.07 17.18
C ILE A 263 14.21 -22.89 17.10
N THR A 264 13.58 -22.75 15.93
CA THR A 264 12.40 -21.89 15.80
C THR A 264 11.20 -22.79 15.57
N SER A 265 10.21 -22.68 16.45
CA SER A 265 8.96 -23.44 16.35
C SER A 265 8.32 -23.20 14.99
N PHE A 266 7.88 -24.28 14.35
CA PHE A 266 7.27 -24.23 13.01
C PHE A 266 5.93 -24.98 13.01
N GLU A 267 4.84 -24.24 12.83
CA GLU A 267 3.49 -24.77 12.67
C GLU A 267 3.27 -25.25 11.23
N SER A 268 3.20 -26.57 11.04
CA SER A 268 3.05 -27.20 9.72
C SER A 268 1.67 -26.99 9.08
N ASN A 269 0.66 -26.62 9.88
CA ASN A 269 -0.72 -26.37 9.44
C ASN A 269 -1.07 -24.86 9.45
N ASP A 270 -0.10 -23.99 9.18
CA ASP A 270 -0.33 -22.55 9.10
C ASP A 270 -1.22 -22.17 7.91
N LEU A 271 -2.09 -21.17 8.11
CA LEU A 271 -3.06 -20.71 7.11
C LEU A 271 -2.42 -20.13 5.84
N LEU A 272 -1.18 -19.63 5.92
CA LEU A 272 -0.45 -19.10 4.76
C LEU A 272 0.18 -20.20 3.90
N LYS A 273 0.13 -21.46 4.35
CA LYS A 273 0.70 -22.63 3.64
C LYS A 273 2.17 -22.42 3.25
N LEU A 274 2.90 -21.74 4.13
CA LEU A 274 4.34 -21.53 3.99
C LEU A 274 5.07 -22.75 4.55
N GLN A 275 6.22 -23.05 3.97
CA GLN A 275 7.06 -24.18 4.36
C GLN A 275 8.39 -23.69 4.92
N HIS A 276 8.96 -24.47 5.83
CA HIS A 276 10.28 -24.21 6.37
C HIS A 276 11.32 -24.15 5.24
N GLY A 277 12.18 -23.14 5.29
CA GLY A 277 13.22 -22.87 4.30
C GLY A 277 12.75 -22.05 3.09
N GLU A 278 11.46 -21.76 2.94
CA GLU A 278 10.99 -20.93 1.81
C GLU A 278 11.53 -19.50 1.92
N GLU A 279 12.08 -18.98 0.83
CA GLU A 279 12.42 -17.57 0.74
C GLU A 279 11.14 -16.74 0.84
N VAL A 280 11.12 -15.75 1.75
CA VAL A 280 9.97 -14.86 1.97
C VAL A 280 10.40 -13.41 2.14
N GLU A 281 9.46 -12.50 1.88
CA GLU A 281 9.50 -11.09 2.22
C GLU A 281 8.55 -10.85 3.40
N VAL A 282 9.02 -10.11 4.41
CA VAL A 282 8.22 -9.72 5.58
C VAL A 282 8.20 -8.20 5.71
N TYR A 283 7.01 -7.63 5.88
CA TYR A 283 6.80 -6.19 6.00
C TYR A 283 5.51 -5.86 6.76
N PRO A 284 5.39 -4.68 7.41
CA PRO A 284 4.15 -4.29 8.08
C PRO A 284 2.97 -4.23 7.09
N SER A 285 1.77 -4.62 7.52
CA SER A 285 0.55 -4.53 6.71
C SER A 285 -0.21 -3.20 6.86
N ASP A 286 0.20 -2.36 7.82
CA ASP A 286 -0.41 -1.07 8.14
C ASP A 286 0.28 0.09 7.37
N TYR A 287 1.41 0.60 7.87
CA TYR A 287 2.23 1.66 7.29
C TYR A 287 3.70 1.26 7.24
N GLY A 288 4.49 1.89 6.37
CA GLY A 288 5.90 1.50 6.17
C GLY A 288 6.09 0.20 5.39
N GLN A 289 5.17 -0.11 4.48
CA GLN A 289 5.15 -1.35 3.69
C GLN A 289 6.22 -1.43 2.59
N MET A 290 6.85 -0.30 2.25
CA MET A 290 7.76 -0.19 1.09
C MET A 290 9.11 -0.87 1.31
N ASP A 291 9.59 -0.89 2.56
CA ASP A 291 10.90 -1.41 2.92
C ASP A 291 10.71 -2.78 3.57
N LYS A 292 11.12 -3.83 2.85
CA LYS A 292 10.86 -5.24 3.18
C LYS A 292 12.12 -5.93 3.66
N SER A 293 11.99 -6.80 4.66
CA SER A 293 13.07 -7.73 5.03
C SER A 293 12.87 -9.04 4.28
N THR A 294 13.96 -9.63 3.79
CA THR A 294 13.92 -10.86 3.00
C THR A 294 14.82 -11.93 3.59
N GLY A 295 14.42 -13.19 3.48
CA GLY A 295 15.24 -14.32 3.88
C GLY A 295 14.47 -15.63 3.91
N ALA A 296 15.19 -16.71 4.20
CA ALA A 296 14.62 -18.04 4.34
C ALA A 296 13.76 -18.13 5.60
N LEU A 297 12.52 -18.59 5.46
CA LEU A 297 11.59 -18.77 6.56
C LEU A 297 12.06 -19.92 7.47
N VAL A 298 12.49 -19.62 8.68
CA VAL A 298 12.98 -20.63 9.63
C VAL A 298 12.01 -20.86 10.80
N GLY A 299 11.22 -19.84 11.18
CA GLY A 299 10.24 -19.93 12.25
C GLY A 299 8.86 -19.45 11.84
N LEU A 300 7.82 -20.17 12.26
CA LEU A 300 6.43 -19.81 11.98
C LEU A 300 5.50 -20.33 13.09
N THR A 301 4.90 -19.42 13.83
CA THR A 301 3.88 -19.73 14.86
C THR A 301 2.65 -18.86 14.66
N ALA A 302 1.60 -19.09 15.46
CA ALA A 302 0.43 -18.23 15.49
C ALA A 302 0.74 -16.74 15.76
N THR A 303 1.83 -16.44 16.48
CA THR A 303 2.16 -15.08 16.94
C THR A 303 3.44 -14.49 16.35
N GLU A 304 4.32 -15.31 15.79
CA GLU A 304 5.65 -14.88 15.36
C GLU A 304 6.09 -15.55 14.04
N VAL A 305 6.80 -14.79 13.21
CA VAL A 305 7.52 -15.28 12.03
C VAL A 305 8.99 -14.94 12.16
N VAL A 306 9.86 -15.88 11.76
CA VAL A 306 11.32 -15.71 11.81
C VAL A 306 11.91 -16.04 10.45
N ILE A 307 12.65 -15.10 9.88
CA ILE A 307 13.38 -15.28 8.62
C ILE A 307 14.88 -15.18 8.87
N ARG A 308 15.67 -16.04 8.22
CA ARG A 308 17.12 -15.97 8.22
C ARG A 308 17.59 -15.21 6.99
N ASN A 309 18.17 -14.04 7.19
CA ASN A 309 18.68 -13.24 6.07
C ASN A 309 20.01 -13.83 5.53
N LYS A 310 20.54 -13.23 4.46
CA LYS A 310 21.75 -13.75 3.78
C LYS A 310 23.03 -13.70 4.62
N LEU A 311 23.01 -12.98 5.75
CA LEU A 311 24.12 -12.89 6.70
C LEU A 311 23.97 -13.89 7.86
N GLY A 312 22.93 -14.74 7.83
CA GLY A 312 22.66 -15.71 8.89
C GLY A 312 22.08 -15.08 10.15
N ILE A 313 21.51 -13.88 10.06
CA ILE A 313 20.80 -13.21 11.16
C ILE A 313 19.33 -13.60 11.10
N HIS A 314 18.74 -13.92 12.24
CA HIS A 314 17.32 -14.20 12.38
C HIS A 314 16.57 -12.90 12.62
N LEU A 315 15.65 -12.56 11.72
CA LEU A 315 14.77 -11.41 11.84
C LEU A 315 13.40 -11.91 12.29
N HIS A 316 13.01 -11.49 13.48
CA HIS A 316 11.76 -11.86 14.13
C HIS A 316 10.73 -10.76 13.95
N PHE A 317 9.51 -11.13 13.56
CA PHE A 317 8.39 -10.21 13.41
C PHE A 317 7.14 -10.80 14.05
N PRO A 318 6.26 -10.00 14.65
CA PRO A 318 4.96 -10.49 15.07
C PRO A 318 4.12 -10.84 13.82
N ARG A 319 3.21 -11.81 13.95
CA ARG A 319 2.25 -12.14 12.88
C ARG A 319 1.18 -11.07 12.71
N TRP A 320 0.80 -10.44 13.81
CA TRP A 320 -0.23 -9.41 13.83
C TRP A 320 0.27 -8.12 13.18
N ASN A 321 -0.47 -7.61 12.20
CA ASN A 321 -0.13 -6.44 11.38
C ASN A 321 1.16 -6.58 10.53
N PHE A 322 1.51 -7.80 10.15
CA PHE A 322 2.60 -8.08 9.20
C PHE A 322 2.13 -8.99 8.08
N SER A 323 2.65 -8.72 6.88
CA SER A 323 2.50 -9.54 5.69
C SER A 323 3.74 -10.40 5.51
N ILE A 324 3.54 -11.69 5.20
CA ILE A 324 4.61 -12.64 4.86
C ILE A 324 4.29 -13.19 3.48
N VAL A 325 5.18 -12.95 2.52
CA VAL A 325 4.95 -13.28 1.11
C VAL A 325 6.14 -14.07 0.58
N LYS A 326 5.94 -15.16 -0.17
CA LYS A 326 7.06 -15.91 -0.76
C LYS A 326 7.91 -15.01 -1.68
N SER A 327 9.20 -14.94 -1.41
CA SER A 327 10.21 -14.25 -2.20
C SER A 327 10.61 -15.18 -3.34
N GLY A 328 10.29 -14.79 -4.57
CA GLY A 328 10.74 -15.52 -5.76
C GLY A 328 9.72 -16.39 -6.48
N ALA A 329 8.62 -15.79 -6.93
CA ALA A 329 8.21 -15.94 -8.33
C ALA A 329 8.38 -14.59 -9.05
N VAL A 330 9.62 -14.10 -9.17
CA VAL A 330 10.02 -13.08 -10.16
C VAL A 330 10.91 -13.76 -11.20
N ASP A 331 10.39 -13.93 -12.40
CA ASP A 331 11.06 -14.33 -13.64
C ASP A 331 11.01 -13.02 -14.40
N ARG A 332 12.15 -12.68 -14.98
CA ARG A 332 12.36 -11.43 -15.69
C ARG A 332 11.96 -11.59 -17.15
N SER A 333 10.88 -12.33 -17.36
CA SER A 333 9.98 -12.31 -18.50
C SER A 333 8.62 -11.83 -17.97
N PRO A 334 7.69 -11.25 -18.75
CA PRO A 334 6.43 -10.76 -18.21
C PRO A 334 5.69 -11.92 -17.51
N LYS A 335 5.76 -11.96 -16.17
CA LYS A 335 5.30 -13.10 -15.39
C LYS A 335 3.79 -13.09 -15.23
N SER A 336 3.20 -13.98 -16.01
CA SER A 336 2.07 -14.85 -15.68
C SER A 336 1.54 -14.73 -14.25
N ILE A 337 0.30 -14.24 -14.16
CA ILE A 337 -0.54 -14.16 -12.97
C ILE A 337 -0.77 -15.56 -12.41
N THR A 338 -0.12 -15.90 -11.31
CA THR A 338 -0.38 -17.16 -10.58
C THR A 338 -0.35 -16.99 -9.06
N ALA A 339 -1.18 -16.07 -8.54
CA ALA A 339 -1.90 -16.32 -7.30
C ALA A 339 -3.33 -16.68 -7.69
N ARG A 340 -3.59 -17.98 -7.94
CA ARG A 340 -4.90 -18.45 -8.37
C ARG A 340 -5.94 -18.25 -7.24
N ARG A 341 -6.66 -17.13 -7.23
CA ARG A 341 -8.07 -17.29 -7.62
C ARG A 341 -7.98 -17.84 -9.02
N LYS A 342 -8.43 -19.07 -9.27
CA LYS A 342 -8.41 -19.65 -10.62
C LYS A 342 -8.95 -18.54 -11.53
N ASN A 343 -8.08 -17.92 -12.36
CA ASN A 343 -8.55 -16.83 -13.22
C ASN A 343 -9.71 -17.46 -13.97
N PRO A 344 -10.93 -16.90 -13.83
CA PRO A 344 -12.08 -17.52 -14.43
C PRO A 344 -11.77 -17.68 -15.91
N LYS A 345 -12.18 -18.79 -16.51
CA LYS A 345 -12.08 -18.90 -17.97
C LYS A 345 -12.89 -17.73 -18.55
N MET A 346 -12.20 -16.88 -19.29
CA MET A 346 -12.80 -15.71 -19.92
C MET A 346 -12.87 -15.93 -21.42
N THR A 347 -13.94 -15.48 -22.05
CA THR A 347 -14.06 -15.35 -23.50
C THR A 347 -14.37 -13.90 -23.83
N LEU A 348 -13.50 -13.25 -24.59
CA LEU A 348 -13.76 -11.94 -25.15
C LEU A 348 -14.39 -12.10 -26.53
N ILE A 349 -15.65 -11.70 -26.62
CA ILE A 349 -16.39 -11.57 -27.86
C ILE A 349 -16.00 -10.24 -28.50
N TYR A 350 -15.36 -10.30 -29.68
CA TYR A 350 -14.60 -9.17 -30.22
C TYR A 350 -14.55 -9.13 -31.75
N HIS A 351 -14.03 -8.02 -32.27
CA HIS A 351 -13.53 -7.92 -33.64
C HIS A 351 -12.26 -7.06 -33.65
N PRO A 352 -11.19 -7.41 -34.40
CA PRO A 352 -9.93 -6.65 -34.40
C PRO A 352 -10.08 -5.21 -34.94
N PHE A 353 -11.11 -4.96 -35.76
CA PHE A 353 -11.43 -3.60 -36.24
C PHE A 353 -12.20 -2.74 -35.24
N SER A 354 -12.66 -3.30 -34.11
CA SER A 354 -13.32 -2.52 -33.06
C SER A 354 -12.26 -1.85 -32.19
N PRO A 355 -12.17 -0.51 -32.18
CA PRO A 355 -11.18 0.18 -31.35
C PRO A 355 -11.46 -0.04 -29.85
N PHE A 356 -12.72 -0.22 -29.47
CA PHE A 356 -13.12 -0.60 -28.11
C PHE A 356 -12.62 -1.99 -27.72
N SER A 357 -12.68 -2.96 -28.64
CA SER A 357 -12.11 -4.29 -28.41
C SER A 357 -10.59 -4.22 -28.27
N ARG A 358 -9.94 -3.37 -29.09
CA ARG A 358 -8.48 -3.18 -29.05
C ARG A 358 -8.04 -2.59 -27.71
N MET A 359 -8.79 -1.63 -27.18
CA MET A 359 -8.53 -1.05 -25.86
C MET A 359 -8.51 -2.12 -24.76
N VAL A 360 -9.53 -2.98 -24.73
CA VAL A 360 -9.64 -4.08 -23.75
C VAL A 360 -8.45 -5.04 -23.90
N PHE A 361 -8.13 -5.45 -25.13
CA PHE A 361 -7.12 -6.49 -25.34
C PHE A 361 -5.68 -5.98 -25.19
N VAL A 362 -5.41 -4.70 -25.52
CA VAL A 362 -4.14 -4.04 -25.16
C VAL A 362 -3.97 -4.04 -23.65
N LEU A 363 -4.99 -3.63 -22.90
CA LEU A 363 -4.92 -3.63 -21.44
C LEU A 363 -4.75 -5.05 -20.88
N ALA A 364 -5.43 -6.05 -21.44
CA ALA A 364 -5.22 -7.45 -21.04
C ALA A 364 -3.75 -7.90 -21.24
N HIS A 365 -3.09 -7.45 -22.31
CA HIS A 365 -1.66 -7.69 -22.49
C HIS A 365 -0.79 -6.94 -21.48
N GLU A 366 -1.10 -5.68 -21.20
CA GLU A 366 -0.40 -4.87 -20.19
C GLU A 366 -0.49 -5.49 -18.79
N LEU A 367 -1.65 -6.05 -18.46
CA LEU A 367 -1.91 -6.67 -17.17
C LEU A 367 -1.43 -8.14 -17.09
N GLY A 368 -0.98 -8.74 -18.18
CA GLY A 368 -0.60 -10.16 -18.21
C GLY A 368 -1.79 -11.14 -18.21
N LEU A 369 -2.99 -10.67 -18.53
CA LEU A 369 -4.24 -11.45 -18.58
C LEU A 369 -4.57 -11.99 -19.97
N ALA A 370 -3.91 -11.52 -21.03
CA ALA A 370 -4.27 -11.87 -22.41
C ALA A 370 -4.30 -13.38 -22.68
N ASP A 371 -3.35 -14.15 -22.14
CA ASP A 371 -3.29 -15.60 -22.33
C ASP A 371 -4.41 -16.38 -21.57
N HIS A 372 -5.20 -15.70 -20.74
CA HIS A 372 -6.34 -16.27 -20.01
C HIS A 372 -7.69 -15.98 -20.67
N ILE A 373 -7.71 -15.27 -21.79
CA ILE A 373 -8.93 -14.82 -22.46
C ILE A 373 -9.04 -15.57 -23.79
N ALA A 374 -10.00 -16.48 -23.96
CA ALA A 374 -10.33 -17.00 -25.27
C ALA A 374 -10.92 -15.89 -26.15
N LEU A 375 -10.66 -15.93 -27.45
CA LEU A 375 -11.10 -14.91 -28.39
C LEU A 375 -12.20 -15.47 -29.30
N GLN A 376 -13.41 -14.92 -29.19
CA GLN A 376 -14.52 -15.25 -30.08
C GLN A 376 -14.74 -14.09 -31.04
N LYS A 377 -14.23 -14.25 -32.27
CA LYS A 377 -14.39 -13.25 -33.32
C LYS A 377 -15.83 -13.28 -33.83
N VAL A 378 -16.48 -12.12 -33.83
CA VAL A 378 -17.84 -11.94 -34.34
C VAL A 378 -17.90 -10.65 -35.16
N VAL A 379 -18.93 -10.51 -35.99
CA VAL A 379 -19.26 -9.22 -36.61
C VAL A 379 -20.69 -8.87 -36.28
N VAL A 380 -20.89 -7.65 -35.77
CA VAL A 380 -22.20 -7.15 -35.33
C VAL A 380 -22.52 -5.83 -36.01
N CYS A 381 -23.79 -5.67 -36.41
CA CYS A 381 -24.33 -4.42 -36.91
C CYS A 381 -25.84 -4.42 -36.67
N PRO A 382 -26.47 -3.31 -36.22
CA PRO A 382 -27.93 -3.26 -36.06
C PRO A 382 -28.74 -3.59 -37.32
N VAL A 383 -28.12 -3.48 -38.51
CA VAL A 383 -28.73 -3.83 -39.79
C VAL A 383 -28.14 -5.16 -40.28
N PRO A 384 -28.98 -6.16 -40.63
CA PRO A 384 -28.50 -7.42 -41.18
C PRO A 384 -27.86 -7.19 -42.56
N ILE A 385 -26.57 -7.52 -42.66
CA ILE A 385 -25.76 -7.51 -43.88
C ILE A 385 -25.04 -8.85 -43.93
N ALA A 386 -25.42 -9.71 -44.89
CA ALA A 386 -24.88 -11.05 -45.02
C ALA A 386 -23.34 -11.03 -45.14
N GLY A 387 -22.66 -11.84 -44.32
CA GLY A 387 -21.20 -11.90 -44.25
C GLY A 387 -20.55 -10.76 -43.46
N TRP A 388 -21.33 -9.85 -42.87
CA TRP A 388 -20.83 -8.71 -42.10
C TRP A 388 -21.56 -8.45 -40.79
N SER A 389 -22.72 -9.04 -40.50
CA SER A 389 -23.42 -8.79 -39.23
C SER A 389 -24.23 -9.98 -38.72
N ASP A 390 -23.77 -11.20 -38.99
CA ASP A 390 -24.54 -12.42 -38.78
C ASP A 390 -24.59 -12.87 -37.31
N ASN A 391 -23.81 -12.24 -36.42
CA ASN A 391 -23.64 -12.67 -35.03
C ASN A 391 -24.44 -11.86 -33.99
N ASN A 392 -25.33 -10.96 -34.40
CA ASN A 392 -26.10 -10.16 -33.43
C ASN A 392 -26.83 -11.02 -32.37
N PRO A 393 -27.53 -12.12 -32.74
CA PRO A 393 -28.16 -13.00 -31.76
C PRO A 393 -27.16 -13.65 -30.81
N ASP A 394 -26.00 -14.08 -31.32
CA ASP A 394 -24.94 -14.71 -30.51
C ASP A 394 -24.40 -13.76 -29.43
N VAL A 395 -24.27 -12.47 -29.76
CA VAL A 395 -23.82 -11.45 -28.81
C VAL A 395 -24.94 -11.01 -27.88
N ALA A 396 -26.19 -10.96 -28.36
CA ALA A 396 -27.35 -10.50 -27.60
C ALA A 396 -27.63 -11.33 -26.34
N VAL A 397 -27.21 -12.60 -26.33
CA VAL A 397 -27.30 -13.49 -25.15
C VAL A 397 -26.50 -12.96 -23.96
N TYR A 398 -25.38 -12.26 -24.20
CA TYR A 398 -24.47 -11.75 -23.16
C TYR A 398 -24.47 -10.22 -23.04
N ASN A 399 -24.83 -9.53 -24.11
CA ASN A 399 -24.96 -8.08 -24.12
C ASN A 399 -26.24 -7.73 -24.88
N PRO A 400 -27.32 -7.30 -24.21
CA PRO A 400 -28.61 -7.04 -24.86
C PRO A 400 -28.54 -5.94 -25.93
N MET A 401 -27.47 -5.14 -25.95
CA MET A 401 -27.23 -4.13 -26.99
C MET A 401 -26.62 -4.70 -28.28
N ALA A 402 -26.27 -5.99 -28.30
CA ALA A 402 -25.52 -6.65 -29.38
C ALA A 402 -24.24 -5.89 -29.81
N LYS A 403 -23.55 -5.28 -28.83
CA LYS A 403 -22.31 -4.52 -29.05
C LYS A 403 -21.09 -5.31 -28.59
N ILE A 404 -19.97 -5.08 -29.27
CA ILE A 404 -18.64 -5.56 -28.90
C ILE A 404 -17.76 -4.40 -28.41
N PRO A 405 -16.83 -4.63 -27.47
CA PRO A 405 -16.50 -5.91 -26.83
C PRO A 405 -17.54 -6.34 -25.78
N CYS A 406 -17.62 -7.66 -25.57
CA CYS A 406 -18.32 -8.28 -24.44
C CYS A 406 -17.43 -9.39 -23.87
N LEU A 407 -17.11 -9.33 -22.57
CA LEU A 407 -16.33 -10.33 -21.88
C LEU A 407 -17.26 -11.26 -21.12
N VAL A 408 -17.24 -12.56 -21.42
CA VAL A 408 -17.95 -13.58 -20.65
C VAL A 408 -16.93 -14.25 -19.75
N SER A 409 -17.26 -14.42 -18.47
CA SER A 409 -16.35 -15.00 -17.48
C SER A 409 -17.10 -16.02 -16.63
N GLU A 410 -16.42 -17.03 -16.07
CA GLU A 410 -17.05 -18.06 -15.22
C GLU A 410 -17.82 -17.46 -14.03
N ASP A 411 -17.34 -16.36 -13.47
CA ASP A 411 -17.96 -15.63 -12.35
C ASP A 411 -19.05 -14.63 -12.78
N VAL A 412 -19.06 -14.23 -14.06
CA VAL A 412 -20.09 -13.35 -14.64
C VAL A 412 -20.58 -13.97 -15.97
N PRO A 413 -21.38 -15.06 -15.90
CA PRO A 413 -21.76 -15.83 -17.09
C PRO A 413 -22.72 -15.07 -18.02
N HIS A 414 -23.40 -14.03 -17.52
CA HIS A 414 -24.30 -13.18 -18.30
C HIS A 414 -23.60 -12.05 -19.06
N GLY A 415 -22.26 -11.99 -19.03
CA GLY A 415 -21.47 -11.02 -19.78
C GLY A 415 -21.18 -9.72 -19.01
N ILE A 416 -19.99 -9.20 -19.26
CA ILE A 416 -19.49 -7.89 -18.85
C ILE A 416 -19.31 -7.07 -20.12
N TYR A 417 -20.04 -5.98 -20.26
CA TYR A 417 -20.07 -5.14 -21.46
C TYR A 417 -19.90 -3.66 -21.10
N ASP A 418 -19.61 -2.83 -22.10
CA ASP A 418 -18.89 -1.54 -21.99
C ASP A 418 -17.39 -1.75 -21.75
N SER A 419 -16.58 -1.23 -22.66
CA SER A 419 -15.14 -1.43 -22.68
C SER A 419 -14.44 -0.90 -21.43
N ARG A 420 -14.98 0.13 -20.76
CA ARG A 420 -14.43 0.67 -19.51
C ARG A 420 -14.74 -0.22 -18.34
N VAL A 421 -15.94 -0.81 -18.30
CA VAL A 421 -16.34 -1.78 -17.27
C VAL A 421 -15.49 -3.05 -17.39
N ILE A 422 -15.28 -3.53 -18.62
CA ILE A 422 -14.38 -4.66 -18.87
C ILE A 422 -12.94 -4.32 -18.43
N CYS A 423 -12.42 -3.12 -18.77
CA CYS A 423 -11.10 -2.70 -18.34
C CYS A 423 -10.96 -2.58 -16.82
N GLU A 424 -12.01 -2.11 -16.12
CA GLU A 424 -12.06 -2.06 -14.66
C GLU A 424 -12.06 -3.46 -14.05
N TYR A 425 -12.88 -4.38 -14.58
CA TYR A 425 -12.89 -5.79 -14.19
C TYR A 425 -11.52 -6.46 -14.36
N LEU A 426 -10.86 -6.27 -15.51
CA LEU A 426 -9.51 -6.79 -15.75
C LEU A 426 -8.47 -6.17 -14.81
N SER A 427 -8.59 -4.87 -14.53
CA SER A 427 -7.69 -4.19 -13.57
C SER A 427 -7.87 -4.73 -12.16
N GLU A 428 -9.12 -5.03 -11.75
CA GLU A 428 -9.43 -5.64 -10.45
C GLU A 428 -8.90 -7.08 -10.36
N LEU A 429 -9.09 -7.89 -11.41
CA LEU A 429 -8.51 -9.24 -11.50
C LEU A 429 -6.97 -9.22 -11.41
N ALA A 430 -6.34 -8.23 -12.02
CA ALA A 430 -4.89 -8.01 -11.95
C ALA A 430 -4.42 -7.33 -10.66
N LEU A 431 -5.34 -7.06 -9.70
CA LEU A 431 -5.08 -6.38 -8.44
C LEU A 431 -4.46 -4.97 -8.59
N VAL A 432 -4.70 -4.31 -9.72
CA VAL A 432 -4.24 -2.94 -10.00
C VAL A 432 -5.26 -1.95 -9.43
N LYS A 433 -4.94 -1.38 -8.26
CA LYS A 433 -5.78 -0.37 -7.60
C LYS A 433 -5.24 1.05 -7.82
N PRO A 434 -5.93 1.90 -8.60
CA PRO A 434 -5.46 3.26 -8.84
C PRO A 434 -5.62 4.15 -7.60
N LYS A 435 -4.63 5.02 -7.36
CA LYS A 435 -4.72 6.07 -6.34
C LYS A 435 -5.64 7.18 -6.83
N ARG A 436 -6.82 7.34 -6.23
CA ARG A 436 -7.85 8.34 -6.61
C ARG A 436 -7.49 9.77 -6.16
N ASN A 437 -6.46 10.36 -6.77
CA ASN A 437 -6.05 11.76 -6.58
C ASN A 437 -6.49 12.65 -7.78
N ALA A 438 -6.12 13.93 -7.80
CA ALA A 438 -6.47 14.84 -8.91
C ALA A 438 -5.95 14.33 -10.27
N ARG A 439 -4.73 13.77 -10.31
CA ARG A 439 -4.14 13.19 -11.53
C ARG A 439 -4.96 12.01 -12.06
N TYR A 440 -5.46 11.16 -11.17
CA TYR A 440 -6.39 10.09 -11.54
C TYR A 440 -7.62 10.65 -12.26
N TRP A 441 -8.28 11.67 -11.71
CA TRP A 441 -9.46 12.26 -12.36
C TRP A 441 -9.15 12.93 -13.70
N GLN A 442 -7.96 13.54 -13.84
CA GLN A 442 -7.50 14.06 -15.12
C GLN A 442 -7.36 12.94 -16.17
N LEU A 443 -6.70 11.83 -15.83
CA LEU A 443 -6.53 10.70 -16.75
C LEU A 443 -7.86 10.00 -17.07
N ARG A 444 -8.73 9.79 -16.08
CA ARG A 444 -10.09 9.26 -16.29
C ARG A 444 -10.92 10.14 -17.22
N THR A 445 -10.75 11.46 -17.16
CA THR A 445 -11.42 12.39 -18.08
C THR A 445 -10.89 12.22 -19.51
N LEU A 446 -9.57 11.99 -19.68
CA LEU A 446 -8.98 11.72 -20.99
C LEU A 446 -9.44 10.37 -21.56
N ASN A 447 -9.67 9.36 -20.71
CA ASN A 447 -10.30 8.09 -21.10
C ASN A 447 -11.71 8.33 -21.66
N ALA A 448 -12.53 9.16 -21.00
CA ALA A 448 -13.84 9.54 -21.52
C ALA A 448 -13.74 10.26 -22.88
N THR A 449 -12.78 11.18 -23.03
CA THR A 449 -12.49 11.85 -24.31
C THR A 449 -12.08 10.86 -25.41
N ALA A 450 -11.24 9.86 -25.09
CA ALA A 450 -10.81 8.81 -26.02
C ALA A 450 -11.99 7.98 -26.52
N ASN A 451 -12.92 7.61 -25.63
CA ASN A 451 -14.14 6.92 -26.03
C ASN A 451 -15.01 7.78 -26.95
N GLY A 452 -15.11 9.10 -26.69
CA GLY A 452 -15.79 10.02 -27.59
C GLY A 452 -15.20 10.08 -29.00
N ILE A 453 -13.87 9.98 -29.14
CA ILE A 453 -13.21 9.84 -30.46
C ILE A 453 -13.64 8.53 -31.14
N MET A 454 -13.58 7.41 -30.42
CA MET A 454 -13.92 6.09 -30.97
C MET A 454 -15.39 6.00 -31.37
N ASP A 455 -16.31 6.57 -30.58
CA ASP A 455 -17.73 6.67 -30.91
C ASP A 455 -17.96 7.48 -32.20
N ALA A 456 -17.34 8.66 -32.29
CA ALA A 456 -17.42 9.51 -33.48
C ALA A 456 -16.90 8.79 -34.73
N ALA A 457 -15.78 8.07 -34.61
CA ALA A 457 -15.20 7.29 -35.70
C ALA A 457 -16.13 6.14 -36.17
N VAL A 458 -16.77 5.42 -35.24
CA VAL A 458 -17.76 4.38 -35.57
C VAL A 458 -18.99 4.96 -36.26
N LEU A 459 -19.49 6.12 -35.80
CA LEU A 459 -20.61 6.80 -36.45
C LEU A 459 -20.28 7.19 -37.89
N ILE A 460 -19.07 7.72 -38.15
CA ILE A 460 -18.61 8.01 -39.51
C ILE A 460 -18.47 6.70 -40.32
N THR A 461 -18.03 5.62 -39.70
CA THR A 461 -17.91 4.30 -40.36
C THR A 461 -19.26 3.83 -40.92
N TYR A 462 -20.35 3.99 -40.16
CA TYR A 462 -21.69 3.63 -40.62
C TYR A 462 -22.19 4.52 -41.75
N GLU A 463 -21.91 5.82 -41.70
CA GLU A 463 -22.19 6.73 -42.81
C GLU A 463 -21.50 6.25 -44.08
N VAL A 464 -20.18 6.04 -44.02
CA VAL A 464 -19.35 5.66 -45.17
C VAL A 464 -19.67 4.27 -45.72
N ARG A 465 -19.82 3.26 -44.85
CA ARG A 465 -19.91 1.85 -45.28
C ARG A 465 -21.32 1.35 -45.54
N ILE A 466 -22.34 1.96 -44.95
CA ILE A 466 -23.72 1.47 -45.05
C ILE A 466 -24.60 2.51 -45.75
N ARG A 467 -24.57 3.75 -45.26
CA ARG A 467 -25.53 4.78 -45.68
C ARG A 467 -25.19 5.40 -47.03
N LYS A 468 -23.89 5.47 -47.38
CA LYS A 468 -23.42 5.97 -48.67
C LYS A 468 -23.96 5.16 -49.85
N GLU A 469 -23.81 3.84 -49.82
CA GLU A 469 -24.32 2.96 -50.88
C GLU A 469 -25.86 3.01 -50.99
N ARG A 470 -26.53 3.26 -49.85
CA ARG A 470 -27.99 3.44 -49.77
C ARG A 470 -28.48 4.85 -50.08
N LYS A 471 -27.58 5.77 -50.46
CA LYS A 471 -27.88 7.17 -50.81
C LYS A 471 -28.56 7.97 -49.68
N ILE A 472 -28.25 7.66 -48.43
CA ILE A 472 -28.76 8.34 -47.21
C ILE A 472 -27.60 8.82 -46.31
N TYR A 473 -26.46 9.13 -46.93
CA TYR A 473 -25.28 9.69 -46.28
C TYR A 473 -25.54 11.14 -45.86
N PHE A 474 -25.12 11.52 -44.66
CA PHE A 474 -25.30 12.88 -44.14
C PHE A 474 -23.94 13.57 -43.92
N ASP A 475 -23.56 14.44 -44.86
CA ASP A 475 -22.26 15.13 -44.86
C ASP A 475 -22.02 15.96 -43.60
N GLU A 476 -22.98 16.80 -43.19
CA GLU A 476 -22.84 17.69 -42.03
C GLU A 476 -22.70 16.92 -40.73
N TRP A 477 -23.33 15.74 -40.62
CA TRP A 477 -23.12 14.85 -39.48
C TRP A 477 -21.68 14.34 -39.44
N VAL A 478 -21.15 13.88 -40.58
CA VAL A 478 -19.77 13.38 -40.67
C VAL A 478 -18.78 14.48 -40.31
N GLU A 479 -18.95 15.70 -40.84
CA GLU A 479 -18.10 16.84 -40.48
C GLU A 479 -18.21 17.20 -39.00
N GLY A 480 -19.40 17.18 -38.42
CA GLY A 480 -19.60 17.39 -36.98
C GLY A 480 -18.88 16.35 -36.12
N GLN A 481 -18.86 15.07 -36.53
CA GLN A 481 -18.11 14.02 -35.84
C GLN A 481 -16.60 14.20 -36.01
N LYS A 482 -16.11 14.56 -37.21
CA LYS A 482 -14.69 14.87 -37.44
C LYS A 482 -14.21 16.02 -36.55
N GLN A 483 -15.01 17.08 -36.42
CA GLN A 483 -14.66 18.22 -35.55
C GLN A 483 -14.54 17.82 -34.07
N LYS A 484 -15.37 16.88 -33.58
CA LYS A 484 -15.21 16.35 -32.22
C LYS A 484 -13.87 15.63 -32.06
N ILE A 485 -13.50 14.81 -33.05
CA ILE A 485 -12.22 14.09 -33.06
C ILE A 485 -11.05 15.09 -33.04
N VAL A 486 -11.08 16.12 -33.89
CA VAL A 486 -10.03 17.15 -33.95
C VAL A 486 -9.86 17.86 -32.61
N ARG A 487 -10.95 18.36 -32.00
CA ARG A 487 -10.88 19.02 -30.68
C ARG A 487 -10.35 18.11 -29.57
N ALA A 488 -10.70 16.82 -29.64
CA ALA A 488 -10.23 15.83 -28.68
C ALA A 488 -8.73 15.53 -28.86
N LEU A 489 -8.24 15.44 -30.09
CA LEU A 489 -6.81 15.32 -30.40
C LEU A 489 -6.03 16.57 -29.94
N ASP A 490 -6.58 17.77 -30.12
CA ASP A 490 -5.97 19.01 -29.61
C ASP A 490 -5.89 19.01 -28.07
N ARG A 491 -6.90 18.44 -27.40
CA ARG A 491 -6.84 18.22 -25.95
C ARG A 491 -5.74 17.24 -25.58
N PHE A 492 -5.54 16.16 -26.33
CA PHE A 492 -4.46 15.19 -26.11
C PHE A 492 -3.07 15.80 -26.32
N GLU A 493 -2.90 16.65 -27.32
CA GLU A 493 -1.68 17.42 -27.52
C GLU A 493 -1.33 18.28 -26.30
N LEU A 494 -2.30 19.08 -25.82
CA LEU A 494 -2.10 19.97 -24.68
C LEU A 494 -1.72 19.22 -23.39
N VAL A 495 -2.27 18.03 -23.17
CA VAL A 495 -1.96 17.23 -21.97
C VAL A 495 -0.67 16.42 -22.11
N ALA A 496 -0.25 16.10 -23.35
CA ALA A 496 1.07 15.57 -23.64
C ALA A 496 2.15 16.63 -23.34
N GLU A 497 1.99 17.84 -23.87
CA GLU A 497 2.86 19.00 -23.62
C GLU A 497 3.04 19.27 -22.12
N LYS A 498 1.94 19.24 -21.35
CA LYS A 498 1.95 19.49 -19.90
C LYS A 498 2.46 18.32 -19.06
N GLY A 499 2.89 17.21 -19.66
CA GLY A 499 3.38 16.03 -18.95
C GLY A 499 2.32 15.32 -18.09
N ILE A 500 1.04 15.52 -18.39
CA ILE A 500 -0.07 14.85 -17.69
C ILE A 500 -0.13 13.38 -18.12
N LEU A 501 0.00 13.13 -19.43
CA LEU A 501 0.17 11.78 -19.96
C LEU A 501 1.50 11.20 -19.43
N PRO A 502 1.48 10.04 -18.75
CA PRO A 502 2.69 9.37 -18.31
C PRO A 502 3.58 8.94 -19.48
N ASP A 503 4.88 8.82 -19.23
CA ASP A 503 5.83 8.33 -20.22
C ASP A 503 5.66 6.80 -20.43
N PRO A 504 5.48 6.31 -21.67
CA PRO A 504 5.23 4.90 -21.94
C PRO A 504 6.50 4.05 -21.76
N GLY A 505 6.85 3.66 -20.54
CA GLY A 505 8.05 2.82 -20.33
C GLY A 505 8.29 2.23 -18.94
N HIS A 506 7.55 2.65 -17.92
CA HIS A 506 7.85 2.29 -16.53
C HIS A 506 6.70 1.47 -15.94
N GLY A 507 6.55 0.21 -16.39
CA GLY A 507 5.53 -0.72 -15.90
C GLY A 507 4.29 -0.90 -16.79
N PRO A 508 3.27 -1.63 -16.29
CA PRO A 508 2.01 -1.83 -17.02
C PRO A 508 1.28 -0.50 -17.18
N ALA A 509 0.80 -0.23 -18.38
CA ALA A 509 0.05 0.98 -18.65
C ALA A 509 -1.34 0.95 -18.01
N THR A 510 -1.84 2.12 -17.61
CA THR A 510 -3.21 2.23 -17.11
C THR A 510 -4.22 2.15 -18.26
N GLN A 511 -5.46 1.77 -17.95
CA GLN A 511 -6.55 1.78 -18.92
C GLN A 511 -6.78 3.15 -19.57
N ASP A 512 -6.44 4.23 -18.86
CA ASP A 512 -6.64 5.60 -19.32
C ASP A 512 -5.62 5.98 -20.39
N GLU A 513 -4.37 5.57 -20.23
CA GLU A 513 -3.33 5.75 -21.24
C GLU A 513 -3.60 4.88 -22.47
N VAL A 514 -3.98 3.61 -22.23
CA VAL A 514 -4.36 2.68 -23.30
C VAL A 514 -5.50 3.26 -24.15
N ALA A 515 -6.51 3.86 -23.51
CA ALA A 515 -7.62 4.50 -24.21
C ALA A 515 -7.12 5.63 -25.13
N VAL A 516 -6.27 6.53 -24.63
CA VAL A 516 -5.71 7.65 -25.40
C VAL A 516 -4.89 7.14 -26.59
N ALA A 517 -4.02 6.15 -26.37
CA ALA A 517 -3.19 5.56 -27.43
C ALA A 517 -4.02 4.89 -28.51
N VAL A 518 -5.00 4.07 -28.12
CA VAL A 518 -5.89 3.37 -29.05
C VAL A 518 -6.78 4.34 -29.83
N ALA A 519 -7.35 5.35 -29.17
CA ALA A 519 -8.17 6.35 -29.84
C ALA A 519 -7.35 7.15 -30.88
N THR A 520 -6.13 7.56 -30.53
CA THR A 520 -5.24 8.26 -31.45
C THR A 520 -4.89 7.39 -32.65
N ALA A 521 -4.44 6.15 -32.42
CA ALA A 521 -4.13 5.23 -33.51
C ALA A 521 -5.35 4.86 -34.37
N THR A 522 -6.55 4.83 -33.80
CA THR A 522 -7.79 4.58 -34.56
C THR A 522 -7.97 5.61 -35.67
N THR A 523 -7.65 6.89 -35.41
CA THR A 523 -7.74 7.93 -36.42
C THR A 523 -6.75 7.74 -37.56
N ALA A 524 -5.57 7.16 -37.28
CA ALA A 524 -4.56 6.82 -38.29
C ALA A 524 -4.98 5.62 -39.16
N HIS A 525 -5.58 4.59 -38.56
CA HIS A 525 -5.93 3.35 -39.27
C HIS A 525 -7.20 3.48 -40.12
N MET A 526 -8.12 4.36 -39.74
CA MET A 526 -9.37 4.59 -40.47
C MET A 526 -9.18 5.71 -41.50
N GLY A 527 -8.47 5.43 -42.59
CA GLY A 527 -8.12 6.45 -43.59
C GLY A 527 -9.30 7.23 -44.19
N TYR A 528 -10.49 6.63 -44.23
CA TYR A 528 -11.72 7.30 -44.68
C TYR A 528 -12.22 8.40 -43.74
N LEU A 529 -11.66 8.53 -42.53
CA LEU A 529 -11.92 9.68 -41.66
C LEU A 529 -11.30 10.97 -42.23
N GLY A 530 -10.24 10.88 -43.04
CA GLY A 530 -9.58 12.04 -43.62
C GLY A 530 -8.95 13.00 -42.59
N ILE A 531 -8.55 12.49 -41.43
CA ILE A 531 -7.95 13.28 -40.34
C ILE A 531 -6.45 12.99 -40.29
N ASP A 532 -5.65 14.02 -40.52
CA ASP A 532 -4.22 13.99 -40.21
C ASP A 532 -4.03 14.32 -38.72
N TRP A 533 -3.98 13.27 -37.90
CA TRP A 533 -3.95 13.42 -36.45
C TRP A 533 -2.64 14.02 -35.93
N ALA A 534 -1.52 13.84 -36.64
CA ALA A 534 -0.20 14.30 -36.20
C ALA A 534 0.04 15.77 -36.55
N LYS A 535 -0.61 16.28 -37.61
CA LYS A 535 -0.48 17.68 -38.03
C LYS A 535 -0.91 18.63 -36.90
N GLY A 536 0.04 19.46 -36.45
CA GLY A 536 -0.15 20.42 -35.35
C GLY A 536 -0.09 19.82 -33.95
N ARG A 537 0.30 18.54 -33.80
CA ARG A 537 0.32 17.81 -32.52
C ARG A 537 1.65 17.08 -32.26
N PRO A 538 2.78 17.82 -32.21
CA PRO A 538 4.11 17.21 -32.09
C PRO A 538 4.33 16.44 -30.78
N ASN A 539 3.80 16.91 -29.65
CA ASN A 539 4.01 16.24 -28.35
C ASN A 539 3.24 14.92 -28.27
N LEU A 540 2.00 14.90 -28.77
CA LEU A 540 1.21 13.69 -28.90
C LEU A 540 1.86 12.71 -29.89
N ALA A 541 2.41 13.20 -30.99
CA ALA A 541 3.12 12.38 -31.96
C ALA A 541 4.38 11.72 -31.34
N GLU A 542 5.16 12.45 -30.54
CA GLU A 542 6.30 11.87 -29.82
C GLU A 542 5.85 10.82 -28.79
N TRP A 543 4.81 11.12 -28.03
CA TRP A 543 4.24 10.18 -27.07
C TRP A 543 3.73 8.90 -27.75
N MET A 544 3.09 9.02 -28.92
CA MET A 544 2.61 7.89 -29.72
C MET A 544 3.75 7.03 -30.27
N LYS A 545 4.88 7.61 -30.68
CA LYS A 545 6.05 6.82 -31.14
C LYS A 545 6.54 5.84 -30.08
N LYS A 546 6.47 6.20 -28.80
CA LYS A 546 6.81 5.31 -27.68
C LYS A 546 5.76 4.22 -27.50
N TRP A 547 4.48 4.55 -27.62
CA TRP A 547 3.38 3.59 -27.57
C TRP A 547 3.42 2.55 -28.69
N GLU A 548 3.77 2.97 -29.91
CA GLU A 548 3.89 2.10 -31.08
C GLU A 548 4.98 1.04 -30.94
N GLN A 549 5.95 1.23 -30.03
CA GLN A 549 6.99 0.26 -29.72
C GLN A 549 6.58 -0.75 -28.64
N ARG A 550 5.47 -0.53 -27.92
CA ARG A 550 5.04 -1.42 -26.83
C ARG A 550 4.54 -2.75 -27.39
N SER A 551 4.98 -3.85 -26.78
CA SER A 551 4.60 -5.21 -27.22
C SER A 551 3.08 -5.44 -27.22
N SER A 552 2.37 -4.94 -26.21
CA SER A 552 0.90 -4.99 -26.10
C SER A 552 0.19 -4.28 -27.26
N PHE A 553 0.75 -3.18 -27.74
CA PHE A 553 0.18 -2.36 -28.80
C PHE A 553 0.44 -2.95 -30.19
N VAL A 554 1.63 -3.53 -30.39
CA VAL A 554 2.04 -4.24 -31.62
C VAL A 554 1.27 -5.56 -31.79
N LYS A 555 1.04 -6.32 -30.71
CA LYS A 555 0.32 -7.60 -30.75
C LYS A 555 -1.16 -7.47 -31.07
N THR A 556 -1.71 -6.26 -30.98
CA THR A 556 -3.15 -5.98 -31.08
C THR A 556 -3.48 -5.05 -32.24
N LEU A 557 -2.66 -5.05 -33.30
CA LEU A 557 -2.91 -4.25 -34.49
C LEU A 557 -4.29 -4.57 -35.09
N PRO A 558 -5.03 -3.56 -35.59
CA PRO A 558 -6.37 -3.72 -36.14
C PRO A 558 -6.34 -4.21 -37.59
N THR A 559 -5.34 -5.00 -37.97
CA THR A 559 -5.11 -5.49 -39.33
C THR A 559 -4.93 -7.00 -39.38
N THR A 560 -4.84 -7.66 -38.23
CA THR A 560 -4.64 -9.09 -38.10
C THR A 560 -5.63 -9.67 -37.09
N ASP A 561 -5.99 -10.94 -37.27
CA ASP A 561 -6.65 -11.68 -36.22
C ASP A 561 -5.69 -11.85 -35.05
N TRP A 562 -6.15 -11.48 -33.86
CA TRP A 562 -5.32 -11.57 -32.66
C TRP A 562 -5.14 -13.04 -32.28
N LYS A 563 -3.90 -13.39 -31.96
CA LYS A 563 -3.51 -14.75 -31.58
C LYS A 563 -3.07 -14.78 -30.14
N ILE A 564 -3.40 -15.88 -29.48
CA ILE A 564 -3.00 -16.18 -28.11
C ILE A 564 -2.16 -17.45 -28.14
N ARG A 565 -1.25 -17.63 -27.18
CA ARG A 565 -0.51 -18.91 -27.06
C ARG A 565 -1.53 -20.04 -26.88
N SER A 566 -1.46 -21.05 -27.73
CA SER A 566 -2.42 -22.15 -27.80
C SER A 566 -2.54 -22.87 -26.44
N GLY A 567 -3.57 -22.51 -25.66
CA GLY A 567 -4.10 -23.35 -24.58
C GLY A 567 -5.08 -24.38 -25.16
N PRO A 568 -5.38 -25.47 -24.44
CA PRO A 568 -6.16 -26.58 -24.99
C PRO A 568 -7.52 -26.08 -25.46
N LYS A 569 -7.90 -26.47 -26.69
CA LYS A 569 -9.27 -26.30 -27.20
C LYS A 569 -10.22 -26.94 -26.18
N ILE A 570 -11.27 -26.20 -25.82
CA ILE A 570 -12.37 -26.68 -24.96
C ILE A 570 -12.98 -27.93 -25.58
#